data_AF-A0AAN8LE21-F1
#
_entry.id   AF-A0AAN8LE21-F1
#
_cell.length_a   1.000
_cell.length_b   1.000
_cell.length_c   1.000
_cell.angle_alpha   90.00
_cell.angle_beta   90.00
_cell.angle_gamma   90.00
#
_symmetry.space_group_name_H-M   'P 1'
#
loop_
_entity.id
_entity.type
_entity.pdbx_description
1 polymer ?
#
loop_
_entity_poly.entity_id
_entity_poly.type
_entity_poly.pdbx_seq_one_letter_code
_entity_poly.pdbx_strand_id
1 'polypeptide(L)'
;MPAKLIFKAEDGAMYPVIFKHGDDLRQDQLILQIISLMDKLLRKENLDLKLTPYKVLATSTKHGFMQFVQSVPVAEVLATERNIQSFFRKHAPSEKGPRGISPEVMDTYVKSCAGYCVITYILGVGDRHLDNLLLTKTGKLFHIDFGYILGRDPKPLPPPIKLSKEMVEGMGGMQSEQYQEFRKQCYTAFLHLRRYSNLILNLFSLMVDGNIPDIALEPDKTVTKVQDKF
;
A
#
# COMPACT_ATOMS: atom_id res chain seq x y z
N MET A 1 -5.15 -12.45 19.43
CA MET A 1 -3.77 -12.33 18.90
C MET A 1 -3.71 -13.03 17.54
N PRO A 2 -3.16 -12.41 16.49
CA PRO A 2 -3.01 -13.04 15.18
C PRO A 2 -2.02 -14.20 15.23
N ALA A 3 -2.23 -15.25 14.44
CA ALA A 3 -1.34 -16.39 14.31
C ALA A 3 -0.69 -16.41 12.92
N LYS A 4 0.64 -16.57 12.85
CA LYS A 4 1.34 -16.84 11.59
C LYS A 4 1.35 -18.35 11.34
N LEU A 5 0.74 -18.79 10.25
CA LEU A 5 0.66 -20.19 9.83
C LEU A 5 1.44 -20.36 8.53
N ILE A 6 2.08 -21.50 8.32
CA ILE A 6 2.77 -21.81 7.06
C ILE A 6 2.12 -23.05 6.47
N PHE A 7 1.39 -22.87 5.38
CA PHE A 7 0.74 -23.97 4.65
C PHE A 7 1.72 -24.60 3.68
N LYS A 8 1.65 -25.92 3.49
CA LYS A 8 2.35 -26.63 2.43
C LYS A 8 1.38 -26.86 1.28
N ALA A 9 1.66 -26.29 0.11
CA ALA A 9 0.87 -26.47 -1.10
C ALA A 9 1.12 -27.85 -1.73
N GLU A 10 0.27 -28.23 -2.70
CA GLU A 10 0.33 -29.53 -3.39
C GLU A 10 1.66 -29.74 -4.13
N ASP A 11 2.24 -28.66 -4.67
CA ASP A 11 3.55 -28.65 -5.34
C ASP A 11 4.74 -28.63 -4.36
N GLY A 12 4.47 -28.64 -3.05
CA GLY A 12 5.47 -28.57 -1.99
C GLY A 12 5.91 -27.15 -1.61
N ALA A 13 5.39 -26.10 -2.27
CA ALA A 13 5.70 -24.72 -1.92
C ALA A 13 5.12 -24.35 -0.53
N MET A 14 5.86 -23.52 0.22
CA MET A 14 5.42 -23.03 1.53
C MET A 14 4.70 -21.68 1.36
N TYR A 15 3.46 -21.60 1.82
CA TYR A 15 2.60 -20.43 1.71
C TYR A 15 2.28 -19.86 3.10
N PRO A 16 3.01 -18.83 3.56
CA PRO A 16 2.77 -18.23 4.86
C PRO A 16 1.52 -17.33 4.84
N VAL A 17 0.71 -17.43 5.88
CA VAL A 17 -0.49 -16.62 6.09
C VAL A 17 -0.57 -16.12 7.53
N ILE A 18 -1.35 -15.07 7.74
CA ILE A 18 -1.77 -14.58 9.04
C ILE A 18 -3.24 -14.95 9.19
N PHE A 19 -3.58 -15.68 10.25
CA PHE A 19 -4.95 -15.90 10.68
C PHE A 19 -5.28 -14.91 11.80
N LYS A 20 -6.33 -14.11 11.61
CA LYS A 20 -6.85 -13.18 12.62
C LYS A 20 -8.18 -13.73 13.16
N HIS A 21 -8.32 -13.70 14.48
CA HIS A 21 -9.54 -14.05 15.20
C HIS A 21 -9.94 -12.90 16.14
N GLY A 22 -11.22 -12.54 16.12
CA GLY A 22 -11.81 -11.40 16.83
C GLY A 22 -11.77 -10.08 16.03
N ASP A 23 -11.51 -10.12 14.73
CA ASP A 23 -11.33 -8.94 13.88
C ASP A 23 -12.13 -9.11 12.56
N ASP A 24 -12.71 -8.03 12.06
CA ASP A 24 -13.54 -8.03 10.84
C ASP A 24 -12.72 -7.56 9.63
N LEU A 25 -12.27 -8.51 8.81
CA LEU A 25 -11.36 -8.22 7.70
C LEU A 25 -12.06 -7.74 6.43
N ARG A 26 -13.38 -7.53 6.44
CA ARG A 26 -14.13 -7.15 5.22
C ARG A 26 -13.68 -5.79 4.68
N GLN A 27 -13.29 -4.85 5.54
CA GLN A 27 -12.75 -3.56 5.13
C GLN A 27 -11.40 -3.70 4.42
N ASP A 28 -10.43 -4.38 5.04
CA ASP A 28 -9.14 -4.69 4.41
C ASP A 28 -9.30 -5.48 3.12
N GLN A 29 -10.22 -6.45 3.09
CA GLN A 29 -10.51 -7.24 1.89
C GLN A 29 -10.98 -6.35 0.74
N LEU A 30 -11.96 -5.47 0.99
CA LEU A 30 -12.44 -4.53 -0.03
C LEU A 30 -11.30 -3.65 -0.53
N ILE A 31 -10.52 -3.05 0.37
CA ILE A 31 -9.45 -2.15 0.00
C ILE A 31 -8.39 -2.86 -0.84
N LEU A 32 -7.98 -4.07 -0.46
CA LEU A 32 -7.01 -4.81 -1.26
C LEU A 32 -7.57 -5.32 -2.59
N GLN A 33 -8.87 -5.58 -2.68
CA GLN A 33 -9.50 -5.84 -3.98
C GLN A 33 -9.44 -4.61 -4.89
N ILE A 34 -9.72 -3.41 -4.36
CA ILE A 34 -9.59 -2.16 -5.10
C ILE A 34 -8.12 -1.86 -5.46
N ILE A 35 -7.16 -2.09 -4.56
CA ILE A 35 -5.72 -1.94 -4.87
C ILE A 35 -5.30 -2.95 -5.94
N SER A 36 -5.77 -4.19 -5.88
CA SER A 36 -5.52 -5.19 -6.92
C SER A 36 -6.12 -4.79 -8.26
N LEU A 37 -7.29 -4.16 -8.27
CA LEU A 37 -7.89 -3.62 -9.49
C LEU A 37 -7.05 -2.47 -10.05
N MET A 38 -6.69 -1.48 -9.21
CA MET A 38 -5.86 -0.35 -9.60
C MET A 38 -4.50 -0.81 -10.16
N ASP A 39 -3.84 -1.80 -9.54
CA ASP A 39 -2.60 -2.40 -10.06
C ASP A 39 -2.81 -3.03 -11.45
N LYS A 40 -3.90 -3.78 -11.66
CA LYS A 40 -4.22 -4.35 -12.98
C LYS A 40 -4.49 -3.27 -14.04
N LEU A 41 -5.20 -2.20 -13.68
CA LEU A 41 -5.49 -1.09 -14.59
C LEU A 41 -4.22 -0.33 -14.97
N LEU A 42 -3.34 -0.06 -14.01
CA LEU A 42 -2.04 0.57 -14.26
C LEU A 42 -1.17 -0.33 -15.16
N ARG A 43 -1.10 -1.63 -14.88
CA ARG A 43 -0.39 -2.61 -15.74
C ARG A 43 -0.96 -2.67 -17.16
N LYS A 44 -2.28 -2.53 -17.33
CA LYS A 44 -2.92 -2.45 -18.65
C LYS A 44 -2.44 -1.24 -19.45
N GLU A 45 -2.11 -0.15 -18.77
CA GLU A 45 -1.49 1.05 -19.36
C GLU A 45 0.05 0.94 -19.44
N ASN A 46 0.61 -0.27 -19.31
CA ASN A 46 2.05 -0.56 -19.26
C ASN A 46 2.80 0.12 -18.09
N LEU A 47 2.11 0.43 -17.00
CA LEU A 47 2.67 1.08 -15.83
C LEU A 47 2.72 0.10 -14.63
N ASP A 48 3.83 -0.64 -14.51
CA ASP A 48 4.07 -1.50 -13.34
C ASP A 48 4.73 -0.71 -12.19
N LEU A 49 3.90 -0.25 -11.24
CA LEU A 49 4.35 0.46 -10.05
C LEU A 49 4.85 -0.45 -8.91
N LYS A 50 5.05 -1.75 -9.18
CA LYS A 50 5.59 -2.71 -8.21
C LYS A 50 4.78 -2.78 -6.90
N LEU A 51 3.46 -2.60 -7.02
CA LEU A 51 2.52 -2.72 -5.90
C LEU A 51 2.51 -4.13 -5.32
N THR A 52 2.01 -4.26 -4.09
CA THR A 52 1.90 -5.53 -3.38
C THR A 52 0.46 -5.74 -2.90
N PRO A 53 -0.49 -6.05 -3.81
CA PRO A 53 -1.89 -6.34 -3.45
C PRO A 53 -2.01 -7.74 -2.84
N TYR A 54 -1.53 -7.89 -1.60
CA TYR A 54 -1.58 -9.15 -0.87
C TYR A 54 -3.03 -9.62 -0.66
N LYS A 55 -3.24 -10.95 -0.53
CA LYS A 55 -4.60 -11.49 -0.43
C LYS A 55 -5.16 -11.36 0.97
N VAL A 56 -6.41 -10.93 1.09
CA VAL A 56 -7.19 -10.96 2.32
C VAL A 56 -8.51 -11.66 2.03
N LEU A 57 -8.91 -12.57 2.91
CA LEU A 57 -10.16 -13.30 2.82
C LEU A 57 -10.79 -13.40 4.22
N ALA A 58 -11.86 -12.63 4.42
CA ALA A 58 -12.76 -12.81 5.54
C ALA A 58 -13.51 -14.13 5.38
N THR A 59 -13.32 -15.04 6.35
CA THR A 59 -14.05 -16.31 6.41
C THR A 59 -15.32 -16.22 7.29
N SER A 60 -15.45 -15.10 7.99
CA SER A 60 -16.54 -14.70 8.87
C SER A 60 -16.41 -13.20 9.16
N THR A 61 -17.38 -12.60 9.83
CA THR A 61 -17.30 -11.23 10.35
C THR A 61 -16.37 -11.10 11.56
N LYS A 62 -15.82 -12.22 12.08
CA LYS A 62 -14.92 -12.23 13.25
C LYS A 62 -13.57 -12.89 12.99
N HIS A 63 -13.34 -13.46 11.81
CA HIS A 63 -12.06 -14.10 11.50
C HIS A 63 -11.81 -14.23 10.01
N GLY A 64 -10.53 -14.27 9.65
CA GLY A 64 -10.11 -14.47 8.28
C GLY A 64 -8.60 -14.60 8.13
N PHE A 65 -8.19 -14.74 6.88
CA PHE A 65 -6.82 -14.94 6.48
C PHE A 65 -6.27 -13.73 5.73
N MET A 66 -4.98 -13.47 5.93
CA MET A 66 -4.20 -12.51 5.15
C MET A 66 -2.94 -13.23 4.65
N GLN A 67 -2.58 -13.03 3.39
CA GLN A 67 -1.31 -13.49 2.86
C GLN A 67 -0.17 -12.79 3.61
N PHE A 68 0.78 -13.58 4.13
CA PHE A 68 1.97 -13.02 4.75
C PHE A 68 3.00 -12.70 3.66
N VAL A 69 3.40 -11.44 3.56
CA VAL A 69 4.51 -11.01 2.70
C VAL A 69 5.75 -10.85 3.57
N GLN A 70 6.87 -11.47 3.17
CA GLN A 70 8.12 -11.33 3.91
C GLN A 70 8.68 -9.92 3.76
N SER A 71 8.57 -9.13 4.82
CA SER A 71 8.93 -7.71 4.87
C SER A 71 9.22 -7.28 6.30
N VAL A 72 9.71 -6.05 6.46
CA VAL A 72 10.03 -5.43 7.74
C VAL A 72 9.28 -4.10 7.84
N PRO A 73 8.60 -3.78 8.96
CA PRO A 73 8.01 -2.46 9.16
C PRO A 73 9.07 -1.36 9.07
N VAL A 74 8.71 -0.21 8.51
CA VAL A 74 9.64 0.92 8.38
C VAL A 74 10.13 1.37 9.76
N ALA A 75 9.28 1.34 10.79
CA ALA A 75 9.68 1.62 12.17
C ALA A 75 10.87 0.73 12.63
N GLU A 76 10.79 -0.57 12.36
CA GLU A 76 11.85 -1.53 12.69
C GLU A 76 13.10 -1.31 11.82
N VAL A 77 12.93 -0.98 10.54
CA VAL A 77 14.04 -0.60 9.64
C VAL A 77 14.83 0.59 10.21
N LEU A 78 14.15 1.62 10.70
CA LEU A 78 14.80 2.79 11.29
C LEU A 78 15.47 2.47 12.63
N ALA A 79 14.85 1.63 13.46
CA ALA A 79 15.43 1.21 14.73
C ALA A 79 16.71 0.38 14.54
N THR A 80 16.75 -0.48 13.52
CA THR A 80 17.85 -1.43 13.28
C THR A 80 18.94 -0.87 12.37
N GLU A 81 18.58 -0.13 11.32
CA GLU A 81 19.52 0.33 10.27
C GLU A 81 19.63 1.86 10.18
N ARG A 82 18.98 2.61 11.08
CA ARG A 82 18.88 4.08 11.14
C ARG A 82 18.07 4.73 10.02
N ASN A 83 18.18 4.27 8.78
CA ASN A 83 17.42 4.78 7.65
C ASN A 83 17.21 3.73 6.56
N ILE A 84 16.25 4.00 5.66
CA ILE A 84 15.87 3.10 4.55
C ILE A 84 17.04 2.84 3.59
N GLN A 85 17.89 3.84 3.33
CA GLN A 85 19.03 3.66 2.41
C GLN A 85 20.07 2.69 2.98
N SER A 86 20.37 2.76 4.27
CA SER A 86 21.27 1.82 4.95
C SER A 86 20.74 0.40 4.90
N PHE A 87 19.43 0.22 5.13
CA PHE A 87 18.77 -1.08 4.96
C PHE A 87 18.94 -1.63 3.54
N PHE A 88 18.76 -0.80 2.50
CA PHE A 88 18.98 -1.23 1.12
C PHE A 88 20.44 -1.48 0.78
N ARG A 89 21.39 -0.66 1.27
CA ARG A 89 22.83 -0.92 1.06
C ARG A 89 23.26 -2.24 1.69
N LYS A 90 22.69 -2.61 2.84
CA LYS A 90 22.99 -3.88 3.52
C LYS A 90 22.46 -5.10 2.75
N HIS A 91 21.28 -5.00 2.14
CA HIS A 91 20.61 -6.15 1.51
C HIS A 91 20.75 -6.22 -0.01
N ALA A 92 21.03 -5.10 -0.67
CA ALA A 92 21.14 -4.97 -2.12
C ALA A 92 22.20 -3.90 -2.50
N PRO A 93 23.47 -4.10 -2.13
CA PRO A 93 24.55 -3.18 -2.48
C PRO A 93 24.84 -3.17 -3.99
N SER A 94 25.28 -2.03 -4.50
CA SER A 94 25.82 -1.91 -5.86
C SER A 94 26.81 -0.75 -5.96
N GLU A 95 28.02 -1.01 -6.45
CA GLU A 95 29.07 0.02 -6.57
C GLU A 95 28.71 1.13 -7.57
N LYS A 96 28.02 0.76 -8.65
CA LYS A 96 27.58 1.70 -9.71
C LYS A 96 26.17 2.23 -9.47
N GLY A 97 25.52 1.76 -8.42
CA GLY A 97 24.14 2.07 -8.13
C GLY A 97 23.98 3.41 -7.40
N PRO A 98 22.81 4.06 -7.51
CA PRO A 98 22.56 5.31 -6.82
C PRO A 98 22.75 5.12 -5.31
N ARG A 99 23.66 5.91 -4.72
CA ARG A 99 23.98 5.87 -3.29
C ARG A 99 24.43 4.48 -2.79
N GLY A 100 25.07 3.68 -3.65
CA GLY A 100 25.57 2.36 -3.29
C GLY A 100 24.48 1.27 -3.24
N ILE A 101 23.29 1.54 -3.80
CA ILE A 101 22.13 0.64 -3.78
C ILE A 101 21.86 0.14 -5.19
N SER A 102 21.45 -1.12 -5.34
CA SER A 102 21.01 -1.67 -6.63
C SER A 102 20.01 -0.74 -7.34
N PRO A 103 20.26 -0.35 -8.61
CA PRO A 103 19.33 0.47 -9.38
C PRO A 103 17.93 -0.11 -9.46
N GLU A 104 17.80 -1.44 -9.57
CA GLU A 104 16.51 -2.13 -9.63
C GLU A 104 15.72 -2.01 -8.32
N VAL A 105 16.40 -2.11 -7.17
CA VAL A 105 15.78 -1.95 -5.85
C VAL A 105 15.34 -0.51 -5.64
N MET A 106 16.15 0.46 -6.06
CA MET A 106 15.79 1.88 -5.97
C MET A 106 14.63 2.23 -6.91
N ASP A 107 14.61 1.72 -8.14
CA ASP A 107 13.49 1.88 -9.08
C ASP A 107 12.20 1.28 -8.51
N THR A 108 12.28 0.06 -7.95
CA THR A 108 11.16 -0.61 -7.29
C THR A 108 10.64 0.19 -6.11
N TYR A 109 11.52 0.76 -5.31
CA TYR A 109 11.17 1.60 -4.17
C TYR A 109 10.48 2.89 -4.59
N VAL A 110 11.02 3.59 -5.59
CA VAL A 110 10.42 4.83 -6.13
C VAL A 110 9.03 4.54 -6.70
N LYS A 111 8.89 3.50 -7.51
CA LYS A 111 7.62 3.10 -8.14
C LYS A 111 6.56 2.71 -7.11
N SER A 112 6.93 1.87 -6.14
CA SER A 112 5.99 1.43 -5.10
C SER A 112 5.57 2.57 -4.18
N CYS A 113 6.49 3.47 -3.79
CA CYS A 113 6.14 4.70 -3.10
C CYS A 113 5.14 5.54 -3.91
N ALA A 114 5.41 5.78 -5.20
CA ALA A 114 4.54 6.59 -6.04
C ALA A 114 3.13 5.99 -6.17
N GLY A 115 3.05 4.68 -6.43
CA GLY A 115 1.77 3.98 -6.54
C GLY A 115 0.96 4.04 -5.25
N TYR A 116 1.56 3.74 -4.11
CA TYR A 116 0.84 3.80 -2.83
C TYR A 116 0.49 5.23 -2.40
N CYS A 117 1.31 6.24 -2.68
CA CYS A 117 0.94 7.64 -2.41
C CYS A 117 -0.34 8.06 -3.15
N VAL A 118 -0.47 7.70 -4.43
CA VAL A 118 -1.66 8.03 -5.23
C VAL A 118 -2.87 7.21 -4.78
N ILE A 119 -2.69 5.91 -4.57
CA ILE A 119 -3.76 5.00 -4.15
C ILE A 119 -4.31 5.40 -2.78
N THR A 120 -3.45 5.64 -1.80
CA THR A 120 -3.89 6.02 -0.45
C THR A 120 -4.55 7.40 -0.42
N TYR A 121 -4.14 8.32 -1.29
CA TYR A 121 -4.81 9.60 -1.49
C TYR A 121 -6.24 9.42 -2.04
N ILE A 122 -6.40 8.64 -3.12
CA ILE A 122 -7.71 8.38 -3.75
C ILE A 122 -8.66 7.66 -2.77
N LEU A 123 -8.15 6.66 -2.06
CA LEU A 123 -8.93 5.87 -1.11
C LEU A 123 -9.11 6.56 0.25
N GLY A 124 -8.45 7.70 0.47
CA GLY A 124 -8.49 8.45 1.73
C GLY A 124 -8.05 7.61 2.93
N VAL A 125 -7.00 6.80 2.79
CA VAL A 125 -6.52 5.91 3.86
C VAL A 125 -5.88 6.73 4.97
N GLY A 126 -6.40 6.61 6.20
CA GLY A 126 -5.92 7.26 7.41
C GLY A 126 -4.95 6.40 8.22
N ASP A 127 -4.54 6.91 9.39
CA ASP A 127 -3.70 6.20 10.37
C ASP A 127 -2.42 5.61 9.75
N ARG A 128 -1.75 6.40 8.91
CA ARG A 128 -0.47 6.01 8.30
C ARG A 128 0.67 6.39 9.23
N HIS A 129 1.25 5.39 9.87
CA HIS A 129 2.47 5.47 10.66
C HIS A 129 3.48 4.39 10.22
N LEU A 130 4.70 4.47 10.72
CA LEU A 130 5.84 3.69 10.22
C LEU A 130 5.72 2.18 10.50
N ASP A 131 4.85 1.75 11.42
CA ASP A 131 4.55 0.33 11.65
C ASP A 131 3.58 -0.25 10.61
N ASN A 132 2.71 0.59 10.04
CA ASN A 132 1.75 0.21 8.99
C ASN A 132 2.35 0.32 7.58
N LEU A 133 3.60 0.76 7.47
CA LEU A 133 4.38 0.81 6.24
C LEU A 133 5.42 -0.30 6.27
N LEU A 134 5.33 -1.25 5.36
CA LEU A 134 6.24 -2.40 5.30
C LEU A 134 7.16 -2.26 4.10
N LEU A 135 8.40 -2.71 4.28
CA LEU A 135 9.47 -2.65 3.31
C LEU A 135 10.05 -4.03 3.06
N THR A 136 10.19 -4.39 1.78
CA THR A 136 10.87 -5.62 1.37
C THR A 136 12.34 -5.36 1.04
N LYS A 137 13.17 -6.40 1.14
CA LYS A 137 14.59 -6.33 0.73
C LYS A 137 14.76 -6.02 -0.76
N THR A 138 13.75 -6.32 -1.58
CA THR A 138 13.72 -6.03 -3.02
C THR A 138 13.22 -4.62 -3.34
N GLY A 139 12.98 -3.77 -2.34
CA GLY A 139 12.60 -2.37 -2.54
C GLY A 139 11.11 -2.08 -2.55
N LYS A 140 10.22 -3.08 -2.56
CA LYS A 140 8.77 -2.82 -2.51
C LYS A 140 8.38 -2.25 -1.15
N LEU A 141 7.83 -1.03 -1.16
CA LEU A 141 7.13 -0.42 -0.04
C LEU A 141 5.63 -0.65 -0.21
N PHE A 142 4.94 -1.05 0.86
CA PHE A 142 3.50 -1.25 0.83
C PHE A 142 2.84 -0.96 2.18
N HIS A 143 1.54 -0.68 2.12
CA HIS A 143 0.74 -0.33 3.28
C HIS A 143 -0.04 -1.55 3.76
N ILE A 144 -0.16 -1.72 5.06
CA ILE A 144 -1.06 -2.69 5.69
C ILE A 144 -2.04 -1.99 6.62
N ASP A 145 -3.01 -2.74 7.13
CA ASP A 145 -4.02 -2.29 8.10
C ASP A 145 -4.84 -1.13 7.54
N PHE A 146 -6.01 -1.41 6.97
CA PHE A 146 -6.88 -0.39 6.39
C PHE A 146 -8.07 -0.06 7.30
N GLY A 147 -7.86 -0.02 8.62
CA GLY A 147 -8.90 0.29 9.61
C GLY A 147 -9.51 1.70 9.51
N TYR A 148 -8.84 2.63 8.81
CA TYR A 148 -9.33 3.99 8.57
C TYR A 148 -9.24 4.33 7.07
N ILE A 149 -10.38 4.54 6.44
CA ILE A 149 -10.50 4.85 5.00
C ILE A 149 -11.47 6.01 4.74
N LEU A 150 -11.56 6.44 3.48
CA LEU A 150 -12.51 7.46 3.02
C LEU A 150 -12.43 8.77 3.83
N GLY A 151 -11.20 9.15 4.21
CA GLY A 151 -10.90 10.39 4.92
C GLY A 151 -11.00 10.29 6.45
N ARG A 152 -11.36 9.13 7.01
CA ARG A 152 -11.26 8.93 8.46
C ARG A 152 -9.80 8.83 8.88
N ASP A 153 -9.49 9.37 10.05
CA ASP A 153 -8.18 9.29 10.68
C ASP A 153 -8.37 9.47 12.20
N PRO A 154 -7.61 8.78 13.06
CA PRO A 154 -7.65 9.02 14.50
C PRO A 154 -7.11 10.42 14.86
N LYS A 155 -6.26 11.02 14.03
CA LYS A 155 -5.69 12.35 14.25
C LYS A 155 -6.55 13.42 13.59
N PRO A 156 -6.75 14.58 14.25
CA PRO A 156 -7.43 15.71 13.63
C PRO A 156 -6.58 16.28 12.48
N LEU A 157 -7.25 16.75 11.42
CA LEU A 157 -6.63 17.39 10.24
C LEU A 157 -5.51 16.55 9.59
N PRO A 158 -5.80 15.32 9.16
CA PRO A 158 -4.80 14.47 8.53
C PRO A 158 -4.34 15.07 7.20
N PRO A 159 -3.03 15.01 6.87
CA PRO A 159 -2.56 15.47 5.58
C PRO A 159 -3.20 14.62 4.46
N PRO A 160 -3.55 15.24 3.32
CA PRO A 160 -4.21 14.54 2.22
C PRO A 160 -3.27 13.50 1.57
N ILE A 161 -1.98 13.83 1.44
CA ILE A 161 -0.96 12.93 0.90
C ILE A 161 -0.22 12.26 2.06
N LYS A 162 -0.14 10.93 2.02
CA LYS A 162 0.57 10.12 3.01
C LYS A 162 2.00 9.86 2.54
N LEU A 163 2.87 10.84 2.75
CA LEU A 163 4.30 10.78 2.42
C LEU A 163 5.12 11.20 3.64
N SER A 164 5.92 10.28 4.20
CA SER A 164 6.75 10.56 5.37
C SER A 164 8.11 11.12 4.99
N LYS A 165 8.78 11.79 5.95
CA LYS A 165 10.15 12.30 5.76
C LYS A 165 11.12 11.19 5.40
N GLU A 166 10.99 10.05 6.07
CA GLU A 166 11.82 8.86 5.91
C GLU A 166 11.64 8.26 4.51
N MET A 167 10.43 8.31 3.95
CA MET A 167 10.19 7.87 2.57
C MET A 167 11.00 8.72 1.57
N VAL A 168 10.94 10.04 1.73
CA VAL A 168 11.68 11.02 0.90
C VAL A 168 13.18 10.88 1.08
N GLU A 169 13.65 10.68 2.31
CA GLU A 169 15.06 10.39 2.60
C GLU A 169 15.50 9.08 1.96
N GLY A 170 14.66 8.04 1.94
CA GLY A 170 14.91 6.79 1.20
C GLY A 170 15.21 7.02 -0.29
N MET A 171 14.55 8.01 -0.91
CA MET A 171 14.79 8.41 -2.31
C MET A 171 16.05 9.26 -2.49
N GLY A 172 16.68 9.73 -1.42
CA GLY A 172 17.83 10.64 -1.49
C GLY A 172 17.48 12.11 -1.33
N GLY A 173 16.28 12.43 -0.82
CA GLY A 173 15.85 13.80 -0.59
C GLY A 173 15.20 14.46 -1.81
N MET A 174 14.62 15.65 -1.60
CA MET A 174 13.79 16.33 -2.61
C MET A 174 14.56 16.80 -3.86
N GLN A 175 15.88 16.93 -3.76
CA GLN A 175 16.75 17.34 -4.88
C GLN A 175 17.28 16.14 -5.69
N SER A 176 16.97 14.92 -5.28
CA SER A 176 17.43 13.71 -5.99
C SER A 176 16.65 13.48 -7.30
N GLU A 177 17.31 12.87 -8.28
CA GLU A 177 16.67 12.40 -9.51
C GLU A 177 15.54 11.41 -9.21
N GLN A 178 15.72 10.56 -8.19
CA GLN A 178 14.71 9.59 -7.77
C GLN A 178 13.45 10.25 -7.22
N TYR A 179 13.57 11.40 -6.55
CA TYR A 179 12.40 12.18 -6.13
C TYR A 179 11.67 12.82 -7.32
N GLN A 180 12.38 13.25 -8.36
CA GLN A 180 11.75 13.74 -9.58
C GLN A 180 11.03 12.61 -10.33
N GLU A 181 11.64 11.43 -10.42
CA GLU A 181 11.00 10.24 -11.00
C GLU A 181 9.78 9.83 -10.16
N PHE A 182 9.86 9.84 -8.83
CA PHE A 182 8.71 9.63 -7.95
C PHE A 182 7.54 10.57 -8.29
N ARG A 183 7.79 11.87 -8.44
CA ARG A 183 6.74 12.86 -8.79
C ARG A 183 6.12 12.57 -10.16
N LYS A 184 6.95 12.24 -11.15
CA LYS A 184 6.50 11.85 -12.49
C LYS A 184 5.61 10.60 -12.42
N GLN A 185 6.05 9.56 -11.73
CA GLN A 185 5.29 8.32 -11.54
C GLN A 185 3.95 8.59 -10.82
N CYS A 186 3.92 9.44 -9.79
CA CYS A 186 2.69 9.87 -9.11
C CYS A 186 1.71 10.54 -10.09
N TYR A 187 2.19 11.50 -10.89
CA TYR A 187 1.36 12.21 -11.86
C TYR A 187 0.79 11.25 -12.91
N THR A 188 1.64 10.41 -13.51
CA THR A 188 1.23 9.44 -14.52
C THR A 188 0.23 8.43 -13.96
N ALA A 189 0.49 7.87 -12.77
CA ALA A 189 -0.42 6.96 -12.09
C ALA A 189 -1.79 7.61 -11.82
N PHE A 190 -1.81 8.85 -11.34
CA PHE A 190 -3.03 9.59 -11.07
C PHE A 190 -3.84 9.83 -12.35
N LEU A 191 -3.19 10.24 -13.44
CA LEU A 191 -3.87 10.42 -14.73
C LEU A 191 -4.47 9.13 -15.27
N HIS A 192 -3.76 8.00 -15.19
CA HIS A 192 -4.31 6.72 -15.64
C HIS A 192 -5.49 6.28 -14.78
N LEU A 193 -5.38 6.36 -13.45
CA LEU A 193 -6.48 5.99 -12.56
C LEU A 193 -7.72 6.88 -12.76
N ARG A 194 -7.54 8.18 -13.02
CA ARG A 194 -8.62 9.10 -13.38
C ARG A 194 -9.41 8.65 -14.61
N ARG A 195 -8.78 8.03 -15.62
CA ARG A 195 -9.49 7.49 -16.80
C ARG A 195 -10.42 6.34 -16.45
N TYR A 196 -10.16 5.65 -15.35
CA TYR A 196 -10.94 4.51 -14.86
C TYR A 196 -11.82 4.88 -13.65
N SER A 197 -12.01 6.18 -13.37
CA SER A 197 -12.80 6.67 -12.23
C SER A 197 -14.20 6.06 -12.21
N ASN A 198 -14.92 6.03 -13.32
CA ASN A 198 -16.27 5.44 -13.42
C ASN A 198 -16.32 3.99 -12.93
N LEU A 199 -15.33 3.16 -13.30
CA LEU A 199 -15.28 1.77 -12.84
C LEU A 199 -15.08 1.70 -11.33
N ILE A 200 -14.16 2.48 -10.80
CA ILE A 200 -13.84 2.51 -9.37
C ILE A 200 -15.06 3.03 -8.57
N LEU A 201 -15.68 4.12 -9.03
CA LEU A 201 -16.88 4.71 -8.41
C LEU A 201 -18.07 3.76 -8.43
N ASN A 202 -18.32 3.05 -9.54
CA ASN A 202 -19.39 2.06 -9.61
C ASN A 202 -19.17 0.91 -8.63
N LEU A 203 -17.92 0.44 -8.45
CA LEU A 203 -17.61 -0.58 -7.45
C LEU A 203 -17.87 -0.08 -6.04
N PHE A 204 -17.48 1.16 -5.71
CA PHE A 204 -17.82 1.76 -4.41
C PHE A 204 -19.33 1.92 -4.23
N SER A 205 -20.06 2.27 -5.28
CA SER A 205 -21.53 2.38 -5.24
C SER A 205 -22.20 1.05 -4.92
N LEU A 206 -21.65 -0.09 -5.38
CA LEU A 206 -22.17 -1.42 -5.07
C LEU A 206 -21.85 -1.86 -3.62
N MET A 207 -20.92 -1.19 -2.95
CA MET A 207 -20.48 -1.53 -1.60
C MET A 207 -21.19 -0.73 -0.50
N VAL A 208 -22.04 0.24 -0.86
CA VAL A 208 -22.75 1.15 0.08
C VAL A 208 -23.51 0.37 1.15
N ASP A 209 -24.21 -0.70 0.77
CA ASP A 209 -24.98 -1.56 1.69
C ASP A 209 -24.20 -2.82 2.16
N GLY A 210 -22.89 -2.86 1.92
CA GLY A 210 -22.03 -4.03 2.20
C GLY A 210 -21.72 -4.26 3.68
N ASN A 211 -22.26 -3.45 4.60
CA ASN A 211 -21.95 -3.46 6.03
C ASN A 211 -20.44 -3.40 6.33
N ILE A 212 -19.70 -2.62 5.53
CA ILE A 212 -18.28 -2.33 5.75
C ILE A 212 -18.18 -1.18 6.77
N PRO A 213 -17.39 -1.30 7.86
CA PRO A 213 -17.41 -0.36 8.98
C PRO A 213 -17.38 1.12 8.61
N ASP A 214 -16.38 1.58 7.85
CA ASP A 214 -16.24 2.99 7.50
C ASP A 214 -17.22 3.48 6.43
N ILE A 215 -17.72 2.57 5.57
CA ILE A 215 -18.77 2.89 4.59
C ILE A 215 -20.11 3.05 5.30
N ALA A 216 -20.42 2.17 6.25
CA ALA A 216 -21.67 2.16 7.01
C ALA A 216 -21.88 3.43 7.85
N LEU A 217 -20.80 4.16 8.17
CA LEU A 217 -20.88 5.44 8.91
C LEU A 217 -21.49 6.57 8.08
N GLU A 218 -21.14 6.66 6.78
CA GLU A 218 -21.70 7.67 5.87
C GLU A 218 -21.91 7.07 4.46
N PRO A 219 -22.90 6.16 4.30
CA PRO A 219 -23.09 5.42 3.05
C PRO A 219 -23.33 6.36 1.85
N ASP A 220 -24.20 7.36 2.03
CA ASP A 220 -24.59 8.32 0.98
C ASP A 220 -23.44 9.20 0.48
N LYS A 221 -22.38 9.38 1.30
CA LYS A 221 -21.21 10.20 0.94
C LYS A 221 -20.03 9.37 0.47
N THR A 222 -20.11 8.05 0.54
CA THR A 222 -18.99 7.14 0.23
C THR A 222 -18.46 7.35 -1.18
N VAL A 223 -19.35 7.37 -2.17
CA VAL A 223 -18.97 7.56 -3.58
C VAL A 223 -18.42 8.97 -3.80
N THR A 224 -19.08 10.00 -3.27
CA THR A 224 -18.66 11.40 -3.37
C THR A 224 -17.26 11.61 -2.81
N LYS A 225 -16.95 11.02 -1.65
CA LYS A 225 -15.62 11.11 -1.02
C LYS A 225 -14.50 10.59 -1.91
N VAL A 226 -14.74 9.55 -2.70
CA VAL A 226 -13.78 9.01 -3.68
C VAL A 226 -13.77 9.85 -4.95
N GLN A 227 -14.94 10.30 -5.40
CA GLN A 227 -15.10 11.15 -6.58
C GLN A 227 -14.33 12.47 -6.45
N ASP A 228 -14.41 13.12 -5.28
CA ASP A 228 -13.71 14.38 -4.99
C ASP A 228 -12.18 14.24 -5.01
N LYS A 229 -11.65 13.02 -4.94
CA LYS A 229 -10.21 12.75 -5.05
C LYS A 229 -9.72 12.62 -6.48
N PHE A 230 -10.61 12.33 -7.44
CA PHE A 230 -10.25 12.24 -8.84
C PHE A 230 -10.14 13.64 -9.44
#